data_AF-A0A679J749-F1
#
_entry.id   AF-A0A679J749-F1
#
_cell.length_a   1.000
_cell.length_b   1.000
_cell.length_c   1.000
_cell.angle_alpha   90.00
_cell.angle_beta   90.00
_cell.angle_gamma   90.00
#
_symmetry.space_group_name_H-M   'P 1'
#
loop_
_entity.id
_entity.type
_entity.pdbx_description
1 polymer ?
#
loop_
_entity_poly.entity_id
_entity_poly.type
_entity_poly.pdbx_seq_one_letter_code
_entity_poly.pdbx_strand_id
1 'polypeptide(L)'
;MSVQALRSTFGPNCHWCGLPMDFDEPHGRPESATIEHLVDATFGGVRSSKHRRLAHAACNHARNEFRLQAERQFARWIADRQASGKALTDK
;
A
#
# COMPACT_ATOMS: atom_id res chain seq x y z
N MET A 1 2.02 -16.39 3.30
CA MET A 1 1.17 -17.02 2.25
C MET A 1 1.85 -16.78 0.94
N SER A 2 1.99 -17.80 0.10
CA SER A 2 2.58 -17.69 -1.24
C SER A 2 1.61 -16.99 -2.20
N VAL A 3 2.13 -16.53 -3.35
CA VAL A 3 1.33 -15.98 -4.46
C VAL A 3 0.27 -16.99 -4.92
N GLN A 4 0.63 -18.27 -5.03
CA GLN A 4 -0.28 -19.32 -5.46
C GLN A 4 -1.45 -19.55 -4.50
N ALA A 5 -1.20 -19.53 -3.17
CA ALA A 5 -2.26 -19.66 -2.16
C ALA A 5 -3.20 -18.45 -2.12
N LEU A 6 -2.68 -17.26 -2.42
CA LEU A 6 -3.50 -16.07 -2.57
C LEU A 6 -4.33 -16.10 -3.86
N ARG A 7 -3.75 -16.59 -4.97
CA ARG A 7 -4.44 -16.75 -6.25
C ARG A 7 -5.62 -17.70 -6.15
N SER A 8 -5.46 -18.83 -5.45
CA SER A 8 -6.57 -19.77 -5.25
C SER A 8 -7.72 -19.19 -4.41
N THR A 9 -7.43 -18.19 -3.57
CA THR A 9 -8.40 -17.57 -2.66
C THR A 9 -9.10 -16.37 -3.30
N PHE A 10 -8.35 -15.52 -4.01
CA PHE A 10 -8.82 -14.21 -4.49
C PHE A 10 -8.91 -14.11 -6.01
N GLY A 11 -8.48 -15.14 -6.74
CA GLY A 11 -8.47 -15.17 -8.19
C GLY A 11 -7.23 -14.52 -8.82
N PRO A 12 -7.21 -14.44 -10.16
CA PRO A 12 -6.05 -14.00 -10.94
C PRO A 12 -6.01 -12.49 -11.21
N ASN A 13 -7.02 -11.73 -10.75
CA ASN A 13 -7.15 -10.31 -11.06
C ASN A 13 -6.51 -9.45 -9.99
N CYS A 14 -5.85 -8.38 -10.43
CA CYS A 14 -5.23 -7.40 -9.56
C CYS A 14 -6.27 -6.73 -8.66
N HIS A 15 -5.96 -6.64 -7.38
CA HIS A 15 -6.84 -6.01 -6.40
C HIS A 15 -7.12 -4.54 -6.69
N TRP A 16 -6.15 -3.82 -7.27
CA TRP A 16 -6.25 -2.38 -7.48
C TRP A 16 -6.98 -1.99 -8.77
N CYS A 17 -6.63 -2.61 -9.90
CA CYS A 17 -7.18 -2.24 -11.21
C CYS A 17 -8.19 -3.25 -11.76
N GLY A 18 -8.31 -4.45 -11.17
CA GLY A 18 -9.22 -5.50 -11.62
C GLY A 18 -8.77 -6.28 -12.86
N LEU A 19 -7.63 -5.94 -13.47
CA LEU A 19 -7.11 -6.62 -14.67
C LEU A 19 -6.33 -7.90 -14.31
N PRO A 20 -6.22 -8.88 -15.23
CA PRO A 20 -5.45 -10.10 -15.02
C PRO A 20 -3.97 -9.82 -14.72
N MET A 21 -3.38 -10.58 -13.81
CA MET A 21 -1.95 -10.53 -13.49
C MET A 21 -1.18 -11.64 -14.20
N ASP A 22 0.11 -11.38 -14.45
CA ASP A 22 1.08 -12.37 -14.88
C ASP A 22 1.64 -13.14 -13.68
N PHE A 23 1.57 -14.47 -13.73
CA PHE A 23 2.07 -15.36 -12.68
C PHE A 23 3.33 -16.13 -13.08
N ASP A 24 3.80 -15.94 -14.32
CA ASP A 24 4.92 -16.67 -14.87
C ASP A 24 6.26 -16.04 -14.43
N GLU A 25 7.33 -16.79 -14.62
CA GLU A 25 8.70 -16.31 -14.42
C GLU A 25 9.21 -15.57 -15.67
N PRO A 26 10.08 -14.55 -15.53
CA PRO A 26 10.62 -14.01 -14.28
C PRO A 26 9.66 -13.04 -13.59
N HIS A 27 9.63 -13.12 -12.27
CA HIS A 27 8.91 -12.15 -11.45
C HIS A 27 9.54 -10.75 -11.52
N GLY A 28 8.74 -9.73 -11.21
CA GLY A 28 9.20 -8.33 -11.11
C GLY A 28 8.94 -7.48 -12.36
N ARG A 29 8.25 -8.02 -13.36
CA ARG A 29 7.71 -7.22 -14.47
C ARG A 29 6.55 -6.36 -13.97
N PRO A 30 6.23 -5.23 -14.64
CA PRO A 30 5.09 -4.39 -14.27
C PRO A 30 3.78 -5.16 -14.05
N GLU A 31 3.51 -6.14 -14.92
CA GLU A 31 2.31 -6.97 -14.90
C GLU A 31 2.42 -8.20 -13.98
N SER A 32 3.56 -8.45 -13.33
CA SER A 32 3.73 -9.60 -12.45
C SER A 32 2.88 -9.48 -11.19
N ALA A 33 2.30 -10.60 -10.75
CA ALA A 33 1.59 -10.70 -9.48
C ALA A 33 2.57 -10.55 -8.30
N THR A 34 2.26 -9.60 -7.42
CA THR A 34 2.97 -9.35 -6.16
C THR A 34 2.00 -9.41 -4.99
N ILE A 35 2.53 -9.66 -3.79
CA ILE A 35 1.72 -9.67 -2.56
C ILE A 35 1.57 -8.24 -2.06
N GLU A 36 0.32 -7.81 -1.93
CA GLU A 36 -0.04 -6.51 -1.35
C GLU A 36 -0.49 -6.65 0.10
N HIS A 37 -0.12 -5.67 0.93
CA HIS A 37 -0.49 -5.58 2.35
C HIS A 37 -1.43 -4.38 2.57
N LEU A 38 -2.73 -4.64 2.70
CA LEU A 38 -3.76 -3.59 2.77
C LEU A 38 -3.74 -2.77 4.07
N VAL A 39 -3.18 -3.31 5.15
CA VAL A 39 -3.13 -2.66 6.45
C VAL A 39 -1.70 -2.75 6.97
N ASP A 40 -1.06 -1.58 7.11
CA ASP A 40 0.22 -1.49 7.79
C ASP A 40 0.06 -1.80 9.29
N ALA A 41 1.03 -2.53 9.83
CA ALA A 41 1.01 -3.08 11.18
C ALA A 41 0.90 -2.01 12.30
N THR A 42 1.07 -0.72 11.95
CA THR A 42 1.19 0.43 12.85
C THR A 42 -0.07 0.75 13.65
N PHE A 43 -1.25 0.26 13.25
CA PHE A 43 -2.52 0.45 14.00
C PHE A 43 -2.95 -0.78 14.81
N GLY A 44 -2.01 -1.64 15.23
CA GLY A 44 -2.35 -2.90 15.91
C GLY A 44 -2.94 -3.97 14.98
N GLY A 45 -2.86 -3.74 13.67
CA GLY A 45 -3.19 -4.72 12.65
C GLY A 45 -2.16 -5.84 12.68
N VAL A 46 -2.46 -6.91 13.42
CA VAL A 46 -1.76 -8.19 13.32
C VAL A 46 -1.51 -8.49 11.84
N ARG A 47 -0.29 -8.94 11.49
CA ARG A 47 0.13 -9.40 10.14
C ARG A 47 -0.70 -10.63 9.69
N SER A 48 -2.00 -10.43 9.58
CA SER A 48 -3.02 -11.42 9.35
C SER A 48 -3.11 -11.70 7.86
N SER A 49 -3.34 -12.96 7.51
CA SER A 49 -3.66 -13.38 6.15
C SER A 49 -4.84 -12.63 5.55
N LYS A 50 -5.77 -12.16 6.40
CA LYS A 50 -6.96 -11.41 5.98
C LYS A 50 -6.64 -10.09 5.28
N HIS A 51 -5.48 -9.48 5.58
CA HIS A 51 -5.05 -8.20 5.03
C HIS A 51 -4.08 -8.33 3.84
N ARG A 52 -3.89 -9.54 3.31
CA ARG A 52 -3.08 -9.76 2.11
C ARG A 52 -3.94 -9.89 0.86
N ARG A 53 -3.49 -9.31 -0.25
CA ARG A 53 -4.07 -9.43 -1.59
C ARG A 53 -2.99 -9.65 -2.64
N LEU A 54 -3.40 -9.89 -3.87
CA LEU A 54 -2.51 -9.85 -5.03
C LEU A 54 -2.73 -8.57 -5.82
N ALA A 55 -1.64 -7.99 -6.30
CA ALA A 55 -1.66 -6.84 -7.20
C ALA A 55 -0.49 -6.90 -8.19
N HIS A 56 -0.64 -6.25 -9.34
CA HIS A 56 0.48 -5.99 -10.24
C HIS A 56 1.63 -5.29 -9.51
N ALA A 57 2.87 -5.59 -9.88
CA ALA A 57 4.04 -4.89 -9.36
C ALA A 57 3.93 -3.37 -9.58
N ALA A 58 3.49 -2.94 -10.77
CA ALA A 58 3.31 -1.53 -11.08
C ALA A 58 2.21 -0.86 -10.25
N CYS A 59 1.04 -1.50 -10.14
CA CYS A 59 -0.05 -0.96 -9.32
C CYS A 59 0.32 -0.87 -7.84
N ASN A 60 1.01 -1.90 -7.33
CA ASN A 60 1.48 -1.93 -5.96
C ASN A 60 2.52 -0.82 -5.69
N HIS A 61 3.49 -0.66 -6.58
CA HIS A 61 4.47 0.43 -6.52
C HIS A 61 3.79 1.80 -6.51
N ALA A 62 2.92 2.08 -7.47
CA ALA A 62 2.22 3.36 -7.58
C ALA A 62 1.37 3.65 -6.33
N ARG A 63 0.71 2.63 -5.76
CA ARG A 63 -0.09 2.78 -4.54
C ARG A 63 0.79 3.15 -3.34
N ASN A 64 1.96 2.53 -3.22
CA ASN A 64 2.93 2.81 -2.16
C ASN A 64 3.51 4.21 -2.28
N GLU A 65 3.87 4.65 -3.48
CA GLU A 65 4.33 6.02 -3.73
C GLU A 65 3.27 7.05 -3.34
N PHE A 66 2.02 6.83 -3.76
CA PHE A 66 0.90 7.70 -3.39
C PHE A 66 0.72 7.77 -1.86
N ARG A 67 0.80 6.63 -1.15
CA ARG A 67 0.73 6.59 0.31
C ARG A 67 1.85 7.42 0.95
N LEU A 68 3.11 7.21 0.52
CA LEU A 68 4.26 7.95 1.03
C LEU A 68 4.15 9.45 0.77
N GLN A 69 3.61 9.85 -0.38
CA GLN A 69 3.37 11.26 -0.68
C GLN A 69 2.31 11.86 0.27
N ALA A 70 1.19 11.16 0.48
CA ALA A 70 0.15 11.59 1.40
C ALA A 70 0.66 11.73 2.85
N GLU A 71 1.50 10.79 3.31
CA GLU A 71 2.13 10.85 4.63
C GLU A 71 3.03 12.08 4.79
N ARG A 72 3.86 12.38 3.78
CA ARG A 72 4.70 13.60 3.79
C ARG A 72 3.86 14.87 3.83
N GLN A 73 2.79 14.93 3.03
CA GLN A 73 1.87 16.08 3.02
C GLN A 73 1.19 16.27 4.38
N PHE A 74 0.73 15.18 5.00
CA PHE A 74 0.10 15.24 6.31
C PHE A 74 1.08 15.68 7.40
N ALA A 75 2.30 15.15 7.41
CA ALA A 75 3.35 15.57 8.34
C ALA A 75 3.67 17.06 8.20
N ARG A 76 3.73 17.57 6.97
CA ARG A 76 3.93 19.00 6.71
C ARG A 76 2.78 19.84 7.27
N TRP A 77 1.54 19.43 7.02
CA TRP A 77 0.35 20.12 7.54
C TRP A 77 0.35 20.19 9.07
N ILE A 78 0.72 19.11 9.76
CA ILE A 78 0.86 19.10 11.23
C ILE A 78 1.90 20.10 11.71
N ALA A 79 3.07 20.14 11.06
CA ALA A 79 4.15 21.07 11.42
C ALA A 79 3.71 22.54 11.28
N ASP A 80 3.03 22.88 10.18
CA ASP A 80 2.51 24.22 9.94
C ASP A 80 1.43 24.60 11.00
N ARG A 81 0.61 23.64 11.40
CA ARG A 81 -0.40 23.83 12.46
C ARG A 81 0.23 24.08 13.83
N GLN A 82 1.27 23.34 14.18
CA GLN A 82 2.03 23.51 15.42
C GLN A 82 2.75 24.86 15.47
N ALA A 83 3.38 25.27 14.36
CA ALA A 83 4.03 26.58 14.26
C ALA A 83 3.04 27.73 14.44
N SER A 84 1.86 27.62 13.82
CA SER A 84 0.80 28.62 13.92
C SER A 84 0.21 28.69 15.34
N GLY A 85 0.02 27.54 16.00
CA GLY A 85 -0.43 27.48 17.39
C GLY A 85 0.58 28.11 18.36
N LYS A 86 1.87 27.83 18.19
CA LYS A 86 2.94 28.43 19.01
C LYS A 86 3.02 29.95 18.85
N ALA A 87 2.86 30.46 17.62
CA ALA A 87 2.86 31.90 17.35
C ALA A 87 1.67 32.65 17.99
N LEU A 88 0.58 31.96 18.31
CA LEU A 88 -0.58 32.52 19.03
C LEU A 88 -0.37 32.53 20.55
N THR A 89 0.41 31.60 21.11
CA THR A 89 0.66 31.51 22.55
C THR A 89 1.82 32.39 23.03
N ASP A 90 2.72 32.79 22.12
CA ASP A 90 3.90 33.62 22.42
C ASP A 90 3.61 35.15 22.28
N LYS A 91 2.35 35.54 22.09
CA LYS A 91 1.87 36.94 22.08
C LYS A 91 1.07 37.26 23.33
#